data_AF-A0A4S2MX83-F1
#
_entry.id   AF-A0A4S2MX83-F1
#
_cell.length_a   1.000
_cell.length_b   1.000
_cell.length_c   1.000
_cell.angle_alpha   90.00
_cell.angle_beta   90.00
_cell.angle_gamma   90.00
#
_symmetry.space_group_name_H-M   'P 1'
#
loop_
_entity.id
_entity.type
_entity.pdbx_description
1 polymer ?
#
loop_
_entity_poly.entity_id
_entity_poly.type
_entity_poly.pdbx_seq_one_letter_code
_entity_poly.pdbx_strand_id
1 'polypeptide(L)'
;KSTKVDPIAAKARKKVALQYYRFAADRAVTAVYLKSIGKRDSDECWWCDGPRQTRDHLFKECRTWRREQERLWNTLRKQGLMKTHALSTIFAEPRATQAILKFIEEMLVGRPKSEDEDRAEEERVHEEWGWEKEYG
;
A
#
# COMPACT_ATOMS: atom_id res chain seq x y z
N LYS A 1 -13.02 10.43 13.96
CA LYS A 1 -12.74 11.24 12.75
C LYS A 1 -13.51 10.63 11.60
N SER A 2 -14.45 11.36 10.99
CA SER A 2 -15.25 10.87 9.85
C SER A 2 -14.34 10.63 8.65
N THR A 3 -14.03 9.37 8.35
CA THR A 3 -13.26 8.95 7.18
C THR A 3 -14.13 9.14 5.95
N LYS A 4 -14.10 10.34 5.35
CA LYS A 4 -14.68 10.51 4.02
C LYS A 4 -13.89 9.61 3.07
N VAL A 5 -14.61 8.68 2.44
CA VAL A 5 -14.08 7.81 1.39
C VAL A 5 -13.58 8.70 0.26
N ASP A 6 -12.36 8.46 -0.21
CA ASP A 6 -11.84 9.18 -1.37
C ASP A 6 -12.56 8.69 -2.63
N PRO A 7 -13.30 9.57 -3.35
CA PRO A 7 -14.12 9.14 -4.48
C PRO A 7 -13.28 8.68 -5.68
N ILE A 8 -12.04 9.14 -5.82
CA ILE A 8 -11.13 8.70 -6.87
C ILE A 8 -10.62 7.29 -6.53
N ALA A 9 -10.18 7.08 -5.29
CA ALA A 9 -9.73 5.76 -4.84
C ALA A 9 -10.84 4.71 -4.86
N ALA A 10 -12.07 5.08 -4.49
CA ALA A 10 -13.23 4.19 -4.52
C ALA A 10 -13.61 3.70 -5.93
N LYS A 11 -13.30 4.48 -6.97
CA LYS A 11 -13.56 4.11 -8.37
C LYS A 11 -12.45 3.29 -9.01
N ALA A 12 -11.31 3.14 -8.35
CA ALA A 12 -10.20 2.34 -8.87
C ALA A 12 -10.54 0.84 -8.88
N ARG A 13 -9.75 0.04 -9.61
CA ARG A 13 -9.87 -1.42 -9.59
C ARG A 13 -9.83 -1.93 -8.15
N LYS A 14 -10.73 -2.86 -7.78
CA LYS A 14 -10.92 -3.35 -6.40
C LYS A 14 -9.61 -3.62 -5.65
N LYS A 15 -8.67 -4.34 -6.27
CA LYS A 15 -7.36 -4.68 -5.66
C LYS A 15 -6.49 -3.44 -5.40
N VAL A 16 -6.49 -2.48 -6.32
CA VAL A 16 -5.75 -1.20 -6.20
C VAL A 16 -6.38 -0.34 -5.10
N ALA A 17 -7.71 -0.20 -5.10
CA ALA A 17 -8.45 0.56 -4.09
C ALA A 17 -8.23 -0.01 -2.68
N LEU A 18 -8.33 -1.34 -2.52
CA LEU A 18 -8.08 -2.02 -1.26
C LEU A 18 -6.67 -1.74 -0.73
N GLN A 19 -5.65 -1.86 -1.59
CA GLN A 19 -4.27 -1.56 -1.21
C GLN A 19 -4.06 -0.08 -0.89
N TYR A 20 -4.69 0.83 -1.64
CA TYR A 20 -4.70 2.26 -1.32
C TYR A 20 -5.17 2.52 0.11
N TYR A 21 -6.33 2.00 0.50
CA TYR A 21 -6.87 2.23 1.85
C TYR A 21 -6.02 1.58 2.93
N ARG A 22 -5.43 0.42 2.64
CA ARG A 22 -4.50 -0.24 3.56
C ARG A 22 -3.23 0.57 3.78
N PHE A 23 -2.65 1.14 2.72
CA PHE A 23 -1.51 2.04 2.86
C PHE A 23 -1.90 3.36 3.55
N ALA A 24 -3.07 3.92 3.23
CA ALA A 24 -3.56 5.14 3.86
C ALA A 24 -3.74 4.96 5.38
N ALA A 25 -4.30 3.83 5.80
CA ALA A 25 -4.50 3.46 7.19
C ALA A 25 -3.22 2.95 7.90
N ASP A 26 -2.09 2.87 7.19
CA ASP A 26 -0.85 2.25 7.68
C ASP A 26 -1.01 0.79 8.13
N ARG A 27 -1.92 0.08 7.46
CA ARG A 27 -2.24 -1.33 7.67
C ARG A 27 -1.88 -2.19 6.47
N ALA A 28 -0.99 -1.75 5.58
CA ALA A 28 -0.63 -2.54 4.41
C ALA A 28 0.06 -3.85 4.82
N VAL A 29 -0.22 -4.93 4.06
CA VAL A 29 0.49 -6.20 4.25
C VAL A 29 1.91 -6.02 3.75
N THR A 30 2.81 -5.84 4.70
CA THR A 30 4.25 -5.65 4.48
C THR A 30 5.03 -6.75 5.19
N ALA A 31 6.31 -6.94 4.85
CA ALA A 31 7.15 -7.92 5.54
C ALA A 31 7.22 -7.65 7.06
N VAL A 32 7.22 -6.38 7.48
CA VAL A 32 7.14 -6.00 8.90
C VAL A 32 5.86 -6.51 9.54
N TYR A 33 4.71 -6.31 8.89
CA TYR A 33 3.42 -6.84 9.37
C TYR A 33 3.44 -8.37 9.44
N LEU A 34 3.87 -9.05 8.37
CA LEU A 34 3.88 -10.52 8.33
C LEU A 34 4.77 -11.14 9.40
N LYS A 35 5.93 -10.52 9.68
CA LYS A 35 6.79 -10.93 10.79
C LYS A 35 6.10 -10.74 12.15
N SER A 36 5.38 -9.64 12.33
CA SER A 36 4.67 -9.39 13.60
C SER A 36 3.57 -10.42 13.90
N ILE A 37 2.98 -11.03 12.87
CA ILE A 37 1.95 -12.08 13.01
C ILE A 37 2.50 -13.50 12.80
N GLY A 38 3.83 -13.67 12.76
CA GLY A 38 4.48 -14.98 12.63
C GLY A 38 4.27 -15.68 11.28
N LYS A 39 3.87 -14.96 10.23
CA LYS A 39 3.70 -15.50 8.86
C LYS A 39 4.96 -15.37 8.01
N ARG A 40 6.03 -14.77 8.55
CA ARG A 40 7.33 -14.61 7.89
C ARG A 40 8.45 -14.42 8.91
N ASP A 41 9.63 -14.96 8.65
CA ASP A 41 10.76 -14.87 9.59
C ASP A 41 11.53 -13.53 9.49
N SER A 42 11.55 -12.94 8.30
CA SER A 42 12.27 -11.69 7.99
C SER A 42 11.31 -10.55 7.66
N ASP A 43 11.60 -9.35 8.18
CA ASP A 43 10.91 -8.11 7.84
C ASP A 43 11.57 -7.34 6.70
N GLU A 44 12.58 -7.94 6.06
CA GLU A 44 13.25 -7.39 4.89
C GLU A 44 12.31 -7.24 3.69
N CYS A 45 12.65 -6.28 2.84
CA CYS A 45 11.90 -6.03 1.62
C CYS A 45 12.14 -7.12 0.60
N TRP A 46 11.17 -8.02 0.44
CA TRP A 46 11.16 -9.09 -0.56
C TRP A 46 11.26 -8.62 -2.02
N TRP A 47 11.20 -7.31 -2.28
CA TRP A 47 11.35 -6.76 -3.63
C TRP A 47 12.79 -6.43 -3.98
N CYS A 48 13.57 -5.98 -3.00
CA CYS A 48 14.88 -5.37 -3.25
C CYS A 48 15.96 -5.84 -2.27
N ASP A 49 15.66 -6.87 -1.48
CA ASP A 49 16.46 -7.39 -0.37
C ASP A 49 17.00 -6.26 0.51
N GLY A 50 16.11 -5.28 0.77
CA GLY A 50 16.39 -4.10 1.58
C GLY A 50 16.00 -4.31 3.04
N PRO A 51 16.40 -3.41 3.95
CA PRO A 51 16.41 -3.67 5.40
C PRO A 51 15.04 -3.99 6.00
N ARG A 52 14.05 -3.08 5.86
CA ARG A 52 12.70 -3.29 6.39
C ARG A 52 11.66 -2.86 5.38
N GLN A 53 10.71 -3.73 5.08
CA GLN A 53 9.60 -3.37 4.20
C GLN A 53 8.55 -2.58 4.97
N THR A 54 8.70 -1.28 5.03
CA THR A 54 7.67 -0.36 5.55
C THR A 54 6.93 0.33 4.41
N ARG A 55 5.82 1.01 4.72
CA ARG A 55 5.16 1.91 3.78
C ARG A 55 6.14 2.98 3.28
N ASP A 56 6.91 3.62 4.17
CA ASP A 56 7.91 4.60 3.78
C ASP A 56 8.97 4.01 2.86
N HIS A 57 9.48 2.81 3.18
CA HIS A 57 10.43 2.14 2.30
C HIS A 57 9.88 1.94 0.89
N LEU A 58 8.66 1.40 0.75
CA LEU A 58 8.06 1.14 -0.56
C LEU A 58 7.87 2.42 -1.39
N PHE A 59 7.42 3.50 -0.75
CA PHE A 59 7.11 4.76 -1.44
C PHE A 59 8.31 5.67 -1.64
N LYS A 60 9.41 5.50 -0.89
CA LYS A 60 10.52 6.45 -0.88
C LYS A 60 11.90 5.84 -1.13
N GLU A 61 12.12 4.56 -0.90
CA GLU A 61 13.49 4.02 -0.79
C GLU A 61 13.71 2.70 -1.54
N CYS A 62 12.64 1.94 -1.83
CA CYS A 62 12.74 0.64 -2.47
C CYS A 62 13.43 0.75 -3.83
N ARG A 63 14.58 0.08 -3.97
CA ARG A 63 15.43 0.16 -5.17
C ARG A 63 14.72 -0.39 -6.40
N THR A 64 13.89 -1.42 -6.22
CA THR A 64 13.10 -2.05 -7.29
C THR A 64 12.11 -1.06 -7.92
N TRP A 65 11.57 -0.15 -7.12
CA TRP A 65 10.55 0.82 -7.54
C TRP A 65 11.10 2.22 -7.78
N ARG A 66 12.42 2.36 -7.92
CA ARG A 66 13.05 3.68 -8.00
C ARG A 66 12.47 4.54 -9.13
N ARG A 67 12.21 3.97 -10.31
CA ARG A 67 11.66 4.71 -11.46
C ARG A 67 10.22 5.15 -11.21
N GLU A 68 9.41 4.26 -10.63
CA GLU A 68 8.00 4.48 -10.28
C GLU A 68 7.90 5.54 -9.17
N GLN A 69 8.76 5.47 -8.15
CA GLN A 69 8.89 6.48 -7.09
C GLN A 69 9.30 7.84 -7.67
N GLU A 70 10.28 7.90 -8.57
CA GLU A 70 10.68 9.15 -9.22
C GLU A 70 9.50 9.76 -10.00
N ARG A 71 8.72 8.97 -10.73
CA ARG A 71 7.50 9.44 -11.41
C ARG A 71 6.43 9.93 -10.43
N LEU A 72 6.19 9.18 -9.35
CA LEU A 72 5.26 9.55 -8.28
C LEU A 72 5.65 10.91 -7.68
N TRP A 73 6.87 11.04 -7.18
CA TRP A 73 7.32 12.25 -6.50
C TRP A 73 7.47 13.45 -7.43
N ASN A 74 7.84 13.24 -8.70
CA ASN A 74 7.82 14.33 -9.69
C ASN A 74 6.41 14.86 -9.94
N THR A 75 5.39 13.98 -9.92
CA THR A 75 3.98 14.36 -10.07
C THR A 75 3.49 15.11 -8.83
N LEU A 76 3.77 14.57 -7.64
CA LEU A 76 3.38 15.16 -6.36
C LEU A 76 4.07 16.52 -6.13
N ARG A 77 5.32 16.68 -6.55
CA ARG A 77 6.06 17.96 -6.43
C ARG A 77 5.37 19.09 -7.19
N LYS A 78 4.78 18.82 -8.37
CA LYS A 78 4.00 19.82 -9.13
C LYS A 78 2.75 20.28 -8.38
N GLN A 79 2.29 19.48 -7.41
CA GLN A 79 1.17 19.76 -6.53
C GLN A 79 1.63 20.34 -5.18
N GLY A 80 2.91 20.70 -5.00
CA GLY A 80 3.45 21.23 -3.75
C GLY A 80 3.65 20.18 -2.65
N LEU A 81 3.63 18.89 -2.99
CA LEU A 81 3.82 17.79 -2.04
C LEU A 81 5.23 17.22 -2.18
N MET A 82 5.96 17.17 -1.05
CA MET A 82 7.38 16.80 -1.02
C MET A 82 7.61 15.44 -0.37
N LYS A 83 8.72 14.79 -0.77
CA LYS A 83 9.15 13.48 -0.23
C LYS A 83 9.46 13.52 1.28
N THR A 84 9.77 14.70 1.81
CA THR A 84 10.00 14.96 3.23
C THR A 84 8.70 14.94 4.05
N HIS A 85 7.53 15.11 3.43
CA HIS A 85 6.26 15.01 4.15
C HIS A 85 6.02 13.57 4.63
N ALA A 86 5.33 13.45 5.78
CA ALA A 86 4.85 12.17 6.26
C ALA A 86 3.84 11.59 5.25
N LEU A 87 3.89 10.28 5.01
CA LEU A 87 2.96 9.65 4.08
C LEU A 87 1.52 9.78 4.57
N SER A 88 1.26 9.79 5.88
CA SER A 88 -0.07 10.09 6.43
C SER A 88 -0.62 11.43 5.94
N THR A 89 0.22 12.47 5.85
CA THR A 89 -0.13 13.77 5.27
C THR A 89 -0.41 13.64 3.78
N ILE A 90 0.45 12.94 3.04
CA ILE A 90 0.28 12.73 1.59
C ILE A 90 -1.03 11.99 1.26
N PHE A 91 -1.37 10.93 2.01
CA PHE A 91 -2.60 10.15 1.82
C PHE A 91 -3.87 10.92 2.25
N ALA A 92 -3.74 11.99 3.02
CA ALA A 92 -4.86 12.86 3.38
C ALA A 92 -5.17 13.93 2.31
N GLU A 93 -4.31 14.09 1.30
CA GLU A 93 -4.42 15.11 0.27
C GLU A 93 -5.12 14.56 -0.98
N PRO A 94 -6.35 15.00 -1.31
CA PRO A 94 -7.10 14.43 -2.45
C PRO A 94 -6.39 14.59 -3.81
N ARG A 95 -5.58 15.65 -3.96
CA ARG A 95 -4.76 15.89 -5.15
C ARG A 95 -3.62 14.88 -5.34
N ALA A 96 -3.27 14.11 -4.31
CA ALA A 96 -2.26 13.07 -4.38
C ALA A 96 -2.83 11.73 -4.88
N THR A 97 -4.14 11.51 -4.69
CA THR A 97 -4.77 10.19 -4.84
C THR A 97 -4.50 9.54 -6.18
N GLN A 98 -4.67 10.26 -7.29
CA GLN A 98 -4.47 9.67 -8.63
C GLN A 98 -3.03 9.19 -8.85
N ALA A 99 -2.04 9.96 -8.37
CA ALA A 99 -0.64 9.58 -8.50
C ALA A 99 -0.29 8.37 -7.62
N ILE A 100 -0.84 8.31 -6.41
CA ILE A 100 -0.67 7.18 -5.49
C ILE A 100 -1.29 5.91 -6.08
N LEU A 101 -2.52 5.98 -6.60
CA LEU A 101 -3.21 4.84 -7.21
C LEU A 101 -2.40 4.25 -8.37
N LYS A 102 -1.86 5.12 -9.24
CA LYS A 102 -1.01 4.69 -10.34
C LYS A 102 0.23 3.96 -9.84
N PHE A 103 0.89 4.49 -8.82
CA PHE A 103 2.05 3.85 -8.21
C PHE A 103 1.71 2.48 -7.60
N ILE A 104 0.58 2.37 -6.90
CA ILE A 104 0.11 1.09 -6.32
C ILE A 104 -0.21 0.08 -7.42
N GLU A 105 -0.83 0.51 -8.51
CA GLU A 105 -1.10 -0.38 -9.65
C GLU A 105 0.19 -0.91 -10.27
N GLU A 106 1.20 -0.06 -10.49
CA GLU A 106 2.53 -0.46 -10.98
C GLU A 106 3.20 -1.47 -10.02
N MET A 107 3.13 -1.24 -8.70
CA MET A 107 3.68 -2.17 -7.69
C MET A 107 2.98 -3.52 -7.69
N LEU A 108 1.67 -3.55 -7.89
CA LEU A 108 0.87 -4.78 -7.88
C LEU A 108 1.17 -5.68 -9.08
N VAL A 109 1.44 -5.08 -10.24
CA VAL A 109 1.75 -5.82 -11.48
C VAL A 109 3.08 -6.58 -11.35
N GLY A 110 4.05 -6.03 -10.62
CA GLY A 110 5.34 -6.70 -10.48
C GLY A 110 5.39 -7.82 -9.45
N ARG A 111 4.31 -8.15 -8.70
CA ARG A 111 4.39 -8.90 -7.43
C ARG A 111 4.50 -10.41 -7.59
N PRO A 112 5.69 -11.03 -7.38
CA PRO A 112 5.74 -12.42 -6.94
C PRO A 112 5.31 -12.44 -5.47
N LYS A 113 4.21 -13.12 -5.16
CA LYS A 113 3.86 -13.47 -3.78
C LYS A 113 4.06 -14.94 -3.55
N SER A 114 4.37 -15.32 -2.32
CA SER A 114 4.10 -16.68 -1.86
C SER A 114 2.61 -16.84 -1.52
N GLU A 115 2.12 -18.08 -1.56
CA GLU A 115 0.73 -18.42 -1.20
C GLU A 115 0.38 -17.99 0.22
N ASP A 116 1.33 -18.03 1.15
CA ASP A 116 1.15 -17.59 2.53
C ASP A 116 0.90 -16.08 2.64
N GLU A 117 1.50 -15.28 1.75
CA GLU A 117 1.29 -13.83 1.70
C GLU A 117 -0.06 -13.48 1.07
N ASP A 118 -0.56 -14.30 0.13
CA ASP A 118 -1.92 -14.17 -0.39
C ASP A 118 -2.94 -14.57 0.67
N ARG A 119 -2.76 -15.71 1.33
CA ARG A 119 -3.65 -16.17 2.41
C ARG A 119 -3.71 -15.19 3.57
N ALA A 120 -2.57 -14.69 4.04
CA ALA A 120 -2.53 -13.69 5.11
C ALA A 120 -3.22 -12.38 4.69
N GLU A 121 -3.13 -12.01 3.41
CA GLU A 121 -3.84 -10.86 2.89
C GLU A 121 -5.35 -11.07 2.87
N GLU A 122 -5.81 -12.24 2.41
CA GLU A 122 -7.21 -12.65 2.35
C GLU A 122 -7.85 -12.79 3.75
N GLU A 123 -7.17 -13.48 4.67
CA GLU A 123 -7.58 -13.64 6.07
C GLU A 123 -7.78 -12.28 6.72
N ARG A 124 -6.85 -11.33 6.49
CA ARG A 124 -6.99 -9.97 7.00
C ARG A 124 -8.08 -9.17 6.29
N VAL A 125 -8.31 -9.37 4.99
CA VAL A 125 -9.49 -8.76 4.32
C VAL A 125 -10.76 -9.27 5.00
N HIS A 126 -10.85 -10.58 5.23
CA HIS A 126 -12.00 -11.22 5.83
C HIS A 126 -12.26 -10.73 7.26
N GLU A 127 -11.21 -10.60 8.08
CA GLU A 127 -11.31 -10.03 9.43
C GLU A 127 -11.66 -8.53 9.41
N GLU A 128 -11.01 -7.73 8.55
CA GLU A 128 -11.21 -6.27 8.48
C GLU A 128 -12.59 -5.88 7.94
N TRP A 129 -13.14 -6.66 7.01
CA TRP A 129 -14.38 -6.34 6.30
C TRP A 129 -15.51 -7.33 6.53
N GLY A 130 -15.34 -8.28 7.46
CA GLY A 130 -16.38 -9.14 8.04
C GLY A 130 -17.53 -9.48 7.09
N TRP A 131 -17.26 -10.22 6.02
CA TRP A 131 -18.36 -10.80 5.25
C TRP A 131 -18.91 -11.94 6.09
N GLU A 132 -19.92 -11.67 6.92
CA GLU A 132 -20.82 -12.72 7.38
C GLU A 132 -21.27 -13.47 6.13
N LYS A 133 -20.93 -14.76 6.07
CA LYS A 133 -21.52 -15.65 5.09
C LYS A 133 -23.01 -15.66 5.40
N GLU A 134 -23.79 -14.87 4.66
CA GLU A 134 -25.23 -15.06 4.56
C GLU A 134 -25.44 -16.40 3.83
N TYR A 135 -25.35 -17.49 4.59
CA TYR A 135 -25.98 -18.77 4.28
C TYR A 135 -27.16 -18.88 5.23
N GLY A 136 -28.36 -18.68 4.69
CA GLY A 136 -29.64 -18.82 5.38
C GLY A 136 -30.77 -18.51 4.42
#